data_AF-A0A414SK25-F1
#
_entry.id   AF-A0A414SK25-F1
#
_cell.length_a   1.000
_cell.length_b   1.000
_cell.length_c   1.000
_cell.angle_alpha   90.00
_cell.angle_beta   90.00
_cell.angle_gamma   90.00
#
_symmetry.space_group_name_H-M   'P 1'
#
loop_
_entity.id
_entity.type
_entity.pdbx_description
1 polymer ?
#
loop_
_entity_poly.entity_id
_entity_poly.type
_entity_poly.pdbx_seq_one_letter_code
_entity_poly.pdbx_strand_id
1 'polypeptide(L)'
;MFALDKKINICKDCFGKSSINPDTGEVDIEKFKVVLRQADKPFYLDNLQSSINQYQKEHSDVPADEVKYHGEGIIKLYMKNTNTLRQLSHKTYADSEADGFVQKNSTVLKKTGDKTNHSLKKITKQKSDDEVIILDEEEFEVTKDMIDLFGEGYTRLEYKKMVKKYKEMSETYVIQTNIHKEALVTYVRFKVKEELATARDDVAEAQKWYTAAQNAAEQGKLTAKSISKEDLQGGLVNFSDIFKMVEGTKERIKIFPEFKYQPKDAADFIIWCYINYERNLNNMPEVSYKDIYHFYDEKKKEYVEMYGDPYGIFNDDPTEENRPAIEKFITVPPEFRDGD
;
A
#
# COMPACT_ATOMS: atom_id res chain seq x y z
N MET A 1 -22.28 46.38 -11.77
CA MET A 1 -23.26 46.90 -10.79
C MET A 1 -22.93 46.31 -9.43
N PHE A 2 -22.22 47.05 -8.58
CA PHE A 2 -22.12 46.70 -7.15
C PHE A 2 -23.08 47.62 -6.41
N ALA A 3 -23.91 47.05 -5.52
CA ALA A 3 -24.76 47.85 -4.65
C ALA A 3 -23.88 48.66 -3.67
N LEU A 4 -24.41 49.78 -3.16
CA LEU A 4 -23.74 50.69 -2.21
C LEU A 4 -23.13 49.97 -1.00
N ASP A 5 -23.61 48.78 -0.66
CA ASP A 5 -23.18 47.96 0.47
C ASP A 5 -22.03 46.98 0.16
N LYS A 6 -21.41 47.03 -1.04
CA LYS A 6 -20.42 46.05 -1.55
C LYS A 6 -20.92 44.60 -1.64
N LYS A 7 -22.22 44.36 -1.41
CA LYS A 7 -22.85 43.03 -1.54
C LYS A 7 -23.29 42.78 -2.97
N ILE A 8 -23.12 41.56 -3.45
CA ILE A 8 -23.63 41.14 -4.75
C ILE A 8 -25.09 40.68 -4.56
N ASN A 9 -26.02 41.33 -5.26
CA ASN A 9 -27.41 40.89 -5.31
C ASN A 9 -27.54 39.72 -6.27
N ILE A 10 -27.51 38.50 -5.71
CA ILE A 10 -27.63 37.25 -6.47
C ILE A 10 -29.10 36.80 -6.46
N CYS A 11 -29.63 36.42 -7.62
CA CYS A 11 -31.00 35.94 -7.76
C CYS A 11 -31.19 34.54 -7.13
N LYS A 12 -32.42 34.16 -6.72
CA LYS A 12 -32.68 32.86 -6.07
C LYS A 12 -32.25 31.66 -6.92
N ASP A 13 -32.48 31.73 -8.23
CA ASP A 13 -32.11 30.64 -9.15
C ASP A 13 -30.59 30.61 -9.41
N CYS A 14 -29.95 31.79 -9.37
CA CYS A 14 -28.51 31.96 -9.50
C CYS A 14 -27.77 31.33 -8.31
N PHE A 15 -28.33 31.45 -7.09
CA PHE A 15 -27.81 30.77 -5.90
C PHE A 15 -27.83 29.25 -6.05
N GLY A 16 -28.95 28.70 -6.51
CA GLY A 16 -29.09 27.25 -6.74
C GLY A 16 -28.04 26.76 -7.73
N LYS A 17 -28.03 27.32 -8.94
CA LYS A 17 -27.14 26.89 -10.03
C LYS A 17 -25.66 27.05 -9.70
N SER A 18 -25.27 28.10 -8.98
CA SER A 18 -23.85 28.36 -8.67
C SER A 18 -23.33 27.52 -7.51
N SER A 19 -24.20 26.83 -6.78
CA SER A 19 -23.87 26.13 -5.52
C SER A 19 -24.10 24.63 -5.59
N ILE A 20 -24.39 24.08 -6.78
CA ILE A 20 -24.56 22.65 -7.02
C ILE A 20 -23.44 22.11 -7.92
N ASN A 21 -23.20 20.82 -7.82
CA ASN A 21 -22.40 20.10 -8.80
C ASN A 21 -23.27 19.85 -10.06
N PRO A 22 -22.85 20.34 -11.25
CA PRO A 22 -23.64 20.19 -12.47
C PRO A 22 -23.85 18.74 -12.90
N ASP A 23 -22.94 17.82 -12.54
CA ASP A 23 -22.99 16.43 -12.97
C ASP A 23 -23.87 15.56 -12.07
N THR A 24 -23.91 15.85 -10.78
CA THR A 24 -24.63 15.03 -9.78
C THR A 24 -25.89 15.69 -9.23
N GLY A 25 -26.04 17.01 -9.37
CA GLY A 25 -27.13 17.77 -8.74
C GLY A 25 -26.98 17.95 -7.22
N GLU A 26 -25.91 17.43 -6.62
CA GLU A 26 -25.63 17.56 -5.19
C GLU A 26 -25.20 18.99 -4.82
N VAL A 27 -25.44 19.40 -3.56
CA VAL A 27 -24.96 20.69 -3.05
C VAL A 27 -23.43 20.66 -2.94
N ASP A 28 -22.76 21.52 -3.70
CA ASP A 28 -21.32 21.73 -3.61
C ASP A 28 -21.07 22.77 -2.52
N ILE A 29 -20.61 22.31 -1.35
CA ILE A 29 -20.58 23.16 -0.16
C ILE A 29 -19.46 24.21 -0.23
N GLU A 30 -18.36 23.94 -0.94
CA GLU A 30 -17.31 24.94 -1.13
C GLU A 30 -17.82 26.08 -2.01
N LYS A 31 -18.43 25.75 -3.15
CA LYS A 31 -19.09 26.76 -4.00
C LYS A 31 -20.19 27.50 -3.24
N PHE A 32 -21.00 26.77 -2.47
CA PHE A 32 -22.08 27.37 -1.69
C PHE A 32 -21.57 28.38 -0.67
N LYS A 33 -20.51 28.05 0.07
CA LYS A 33 -19.84 28.97 1.00
C LYS A 33 -19.33 30.22 0.30
N VAL A 34 -18.70 30.08 -0.88
CA VAL A 34 -18.22 31.22 -1.67
C VAL A 34 -19.37 32.14 -2.08
N VAL A 35 -20.48 31.58 -2.58
CA VAL A 35 -21.65 32.34 -3.01
C VAL A 35 -22.32 33.03 -1.81
N LEU A 36 -22.46 32.36 -0.67
CA LEU A 36 -22.98 32.96 0.56
C LEU A 36 -22.09 34.08 1.09
N ARG A 37 -20.76 33.93 1.01
CA ARG A 37 -19.79 34.95 1.39
C ARG A 37 -19.91 36.19 0.50
N GLN A 38 -20.09 36.02 -0.81
CA GLN A 38 -20.28 37.13 -1.76
C GLN A 38 -21.59 37.91 -1.54
N ALA A 39 -22.64 37.22 -1.11
CA ALA A 39 -23.93 37.82 -0.77
C ALA A 39 -24.06 38.25 0.70
N ASP A 40 -23.01 38.05 1.49
CA ASP A 40 -22.95 38.27 2.93
C ASP A 40 -24.14 37.63 3.69
N LYS A 41 -24.33 36.34 3.46
CA LYS A 41 -25.33 35.50 4.12
C LYS A 41 -24.64 34.45 4.98
N PRO A 42 -25.21 34.05 6.13
CA PRO A 42 -24.58 33.11 7.04
C PRO A 42 -24.56 31.69 6.46
N PHE A 43 -23.51 30.93 6.75
CA PHE A 43 -23.44 29.50 6.47
C PHE A 43 -23.59 28.68 7.76
N TYR A 44 -24.70 27.95 7.91
CA TYR A 44 -24.96 27.13 9.08
C TYR A 44 -25.27 25.68 8.70
N LEU A 45 -24.46 24.74 9.17
CA LEU A 45 -24.59 23.31 8.87
C LEU A 45 -25.92 22.74 9.35
N ASP A 46 -26.37 23.17 10.53
CA ASP A 46 -27.64 22.72 11.09
C ASP A 46 -28.86 23.25 10.33
N ASN A 47 -28.76 24.45 9.75
CA ASN A 47 -29.78 24.98 8.85
C ASN A 47 -29.80 24.22 7.51
N LEU A 48 -28.64 23.82 6.99
CA LEU A 48 -28.54 22.96 5.81
C LEU A 48 -29.18 21.60 6.08
N GLN A 49 -28.85 20.96 7.21
CA GLN A 49 -29.49 19.70 7.61
C GLN A 49 -31.00 19.85 7.81
N SER A 50 -31.45 20.95 8.42
CA SER A 50 -32.88 21.24 8.53
C SER A 50 -33.56 21.35 7.16
N SER A 51 -32.87 21.92 6.18
CA SER A 51 -33.38 22.10 4.82
C SER A 51 -33.47 20.77 4.08
N ILE A 52 -32.49 19.87 4.25
CA ILE A 52 -32.53 18.49 3.75
C ILE A 52 -33.71 17.72 4.37
N ASN A 53 -33.83 17.77 5.70
CA ASN A 53 -34.91 17.10 6.41
C ASN A 53 -36.29 17.64 6.01
N GLN A 54 -36.39 18.94 5.74
CA GLN A 54 -37.62 19.56 5.26
C GLN A 54 -37.92 19.15 3.82
N TYR A 55 -36.93 19.11 2.95
CA TYR A 55 -37.08 18.66 1.56
C TYR A 55 -37.65 17.24 1.52
N GLN A 56 -37.07 16.31 2.31
CA GLN A 56 -37.54 14.94 2.38
C GLN A 56 -38.98 14.80 2.91
N LYS A 57 -39.40 15.70 3.81
CA LYS A 57 -40.79 15.71 4.31
C LYS A 57 -41.76 16.25 3.28
N GLU A 58 -41.36 17.28 2.52
CA GLU A 58 -42.18 17.88 1.47
C GLU A 58 -42.24 16.98 0.21
N HIS A 59 -41.24 16.12 0.01
CA HIS A 59 -41.13 15.19 -1.13
C HIS A 59 -41.00 13.75 -0.63
N SER A 60 -42.04 13.26 0.07
CA SER A 60 -42.07 11.89 0.61
C SER A 60 -41.95 10.80 -0.46
N ASP A 61 -42.19 11.15 -1.72
CA ASP A 61 -42.11 10.24 -2.86
C ASP A 61 -40.67 9.98 -3.31
N VAL A 62 -39.72 10.83 -2.87
CA VAL A 62 -38.29 10.68 -3.19
C VAL A 62 -37.63 9.76 -2.14
N PRO A 63 -36.92 8.71 -2.56
CA PRO A 63 -36.13 7.88 -1.67
C PRO A 63 -35.10 8.70 -0.88
N ALA A 64 -34.90 8.37 0.40
CA ALA A 64 -34.06 9.15 1.31
C ALA A 64 -32.60 9.28 0.86
N ASP A 65 -32.11 8.30 0.11
CA ASP A 65 -30.79 8.21 -0.51
C ASP A 65 -30.65 9.06 -1.79
N GLU A 66 -31.76 9.40 -2.45
CA GLU A 66 -31.78 10.23 -3.66
C GLU A 66 -31.92 11.73 -3.37
N VAL A 67 -32.39 12.10 -2.17
CA VAL A 67 -32.57 13.50 -1.72
C VAL A 67 -31.36 14.38 -1.98
N LYS A 68 -30.16 13.82 -1.77
CA LYS A 68 -28.89 14.54 -1.92
C LYS A 68 -28.68 15.09 -3.34
N TYR A 69 -29.25 14.44 -4.36
CA TYR A 69 -29.16 14.87 -5.76
C TYR A 69 -30.11 16.01 -6.11
N HIS A 70 -30.99 16.43 -5.19
CA HIS A 70 -31.93 17.54 -5.36
C HIS A 70 -31.41 18.85 -4.72
N GLY A 71 -30.13 19.17 -4.95
CA GLY A 71 -29.43 20.27 -4.30
C GLY A 71 -30.07 21.64 -4.51
N GLU A 72 -30.65 21.90 -5.70
CA GLU A 72 -31.32 23.17 -5.98
C GLU A 72 -32.52 23.41 -5.04
N GLY A 73 -33.33 22.38 -4.80
CA GLY A 73 -34.47 22.44 -3.88
C GLY A 73 -34.03 22.66 -2.44
N ILE A 74 -32.97 21.96 -2.03
CA ILE A 74 -32.37 22.09 -0.69
C ILE A 74 -31.84 23.51 -0.47
N ILE A 75 -31.13 24.10 -1.44
CA ILE A 75 -30.59 25.47 -1.35
C ILE A 75 -31.73 26.49 -1.30
N LYS A 76 -32.81 26.30 -2.08
CA LYS A 76 -33.99 27.19 -2.01
C LYS A 76 -34.61 27.18 -0.62
N LEU A 77 -34.76 26.02 0.01
CA LEU A 77 -35.23 25.89 1.39
C LEU A 77 -34.25 26.52 2.39
N TYR A 78 -32.95 26.31 2.21
CA TYR A 78 -31.92 26.94 3.04
C TYR A 78 -32.03 28.46 3.01
N MET A 79 -32.12 29.06 1.82
CA MET A 79 -32.21 30.50 1.64
C MET A 79 -33.53 31.05 2.17
N LYS A 80 -34.63 30.30 2.05
CA LYS A 80 -35.90 30.64 2.70
C LYS A 80 -35.70 30.70 4.21
N ASN A 81 -35.19 29.64 4.83
CA ASN A 81 -34.98 29.55 6.28
C ASN A 81 -34.02 30.63 6.80
N THR A 82 -32.94 30.91 6.08
CA THR A 82 -31.99 31.98 6.43
C THR A 82 -32.65 33.35 6.47
N ASN A 83 -33.56 33.65 5.53
CA ASN A 83 -34.22 34.96 5.47
C ASN A 83 -35.48 35.05 6.35
N THR A 84 -36.16 33.94 6.64
CA THR A 84 -37.43 33.94 7.42
C THR A 84 -37.21 33.69 8.91
N LEU A 85 -36.21 32.90 9.31
CA LEU A 85 -35.97 32.61 10.72
C LEU A 85 -35.35 33.85 11.38
N ARG A 86 -36.03 34.41 12.38
CA ARG A 86 -35.58 35.61 13.12
C ARG A 86 -34.14 35.47 13.63
N GLN A 87 -33.75 34.26 14.06
CA GLN A 87 -32.41 33.95 14.57
C GLN A 87 -31.30 33.96 13.51
N LEU A 88 -31.64 33.88 12.22
CA LEU A 88 -30.69 33.85 11.09
C LEU A 88 -30.77 35.10 10.20
N SER A 89 -31.95 35.71 10.10
CA SER A 89 -32.23 36.81 9.15
C SER A 89 -31.30 38.03 9.27
N HIS A 90 -30.76 38.28 10.47
CA HIS A 90 -29.88 39.40 10.78
C HIS A 90 -28.38 39.01 10.81
N LYS A 91 -28.06 37.73 10.61
CA LYS A 91 -26.68 37.25 10.67
C LYS A 91 -25.98 37.41 9.33
N THR A 92 -24.67 37.58 9.39
CA THR A 92 -23.73 37.72 8.27
C THR A 92 -22.89 36.46 8.11
N TYR A 93 -22.05 36.41 7.06
CA TYR A 93 -21.12 35.29 6.91
C TYR A 93 -20.11 35.24 8.08
N ALA A 94 -19.64 36.40 8.54
CA ALA A 94 -18.70 36.51 9.66
C ALA A 94 -19.29 35.98 10.99
N ASP A 95 -20.58 36.22 11.25
CA ASP A 95 -21.27 35.67 12.43
C ASP A 95 -21.27 34.14 12.41
N SER A 96 -21.45 33.55 11.22
CA SER A 96 -21.40 32.10 11.08
C SER A 96 -20.00 31.53 11.22
N GLU A 97 -18.95 32.25 10.81
CA GLU A 97 -17.56 31.86 11.08
C GLU A 97 -17.24 31.89 12.58
N ALA A 98 -17.66 32.96 13.28
CA ALA A 98 -17.46 33.09 14.72
C ALA A 98 -18.21 32.02 15.54
N ASP A 99 -19.37 31.58 15.05
CA ASP A 99 -20.17 30.50 15.64
C ASP A 99 -19.68 29.08 15.22
N GLY A 100 -18.58 28.94 14.48
CA GLY A 100 -18.09 27.64 14.00
C GLY A 100 -19.06 26.93 13.04
N PHE A 101 -19.87 27.70 12.31
CA PHE A 101 -20.90 27.26 11.38
C PHE A 101 -22.03 26.41 12.00
N VAL A 102 -22.22 26.49 13.32
CA VAL A 102 -23.29 25.79 14.06
C VAL A 102 -24.02 26.75 15.00
N GLN A 103 -25.35 26.77 14.98
CA GLN A 103 -26.11 27.64 15.88
C GLN A 103 -26.04 27.13 17.33
N LYS A 104 -25.82 28.05 18.28
CA LYS A 104 -25.72 27.75 19.73
C LYS A 104 -26.90 26.95 20.30
N ASN A 105 -28.11 27.19 19.78
CA ASN A 105 -29.34 26.52 20.21
C ASN A 105 -29.84 25.46 19.23
N SER A 106 -28.96 24.91 18.38
CA SER A 106 -29.35 23.89 17.41
C SER A 106 -29.99 22.69 18.09
N THR A 107 -31.23 22.37 17.73
CA THR A 107 -31.93 21.16 18.14
C THR A 107 -31.82 20.04 17.12
N VAL A 108 -31.46 20.38 15.87
CA VAL A 108 -31.32 19.43 14.77
C VAL A 108 -30.14 18.49 15.02
N LEU A 109 -28.99 19.06 15.39
CA LEU A 109 -27.77 18.29 15.69
C LEU A 109 -27.86 17.50 17.01
N LYS A 110 -28.68 17.96 17.97
CA LYS A 110 -28.89 17.29 19.27
C LYS A 110 -29.77 16.03 19.17
N LYS A 111 -30.66 15.94 18.16
CA LYS A 111 -31.57 14.80 17.97
C LYS A 111 -30.93 13.66 17.17
N THR A 112 -29.96 13.97 16.31
CA THR A 112 -29.18 12.99 15.56
C THR A 112 -27.99 12.51 16.40
N GLY A 113 -28.25 11.69 17.41
CA GLY A 113 -27.19 10.95 18.10
C GLY A 113 -26.42 10.08 17.10
N ASP A 114 -25.15 10.38 16.91
CA ASP A 114 -24.05 9.55 16.36
C ASP A 114 -24.18 8.79 15.03
N LYS A 115 -25.34 8.74 14.32
CA LYS A 115 -25.50 7.78 13.21
C LYS A 115 -25.64 8.34 11.78
N THR A 116 -25.69 9.65 11.58
CA THR A 116 -25.77 10.25 10.21
C THR A 116 -24.61 11.19 9.87
N ASN A 117 -23.58 11.26 10.72
CA ASN A 117 -22.54 12.29 10.65
C ASN A 117 -21.27 11.89 9.87
N HIS A 118 -21.33 10.96 8.91
CA HIS A 118 -20.17 10.69 8.05
C HIS A 118 -20.13 11.58 6.80
N SER A 119 -21.28 12.02 6.29
CA SER A 119 -21.34 12.77 5.03
C SER A 119 -21.10 14.29 5.19
N LEU A 120 -21.42 14.87 6.34
CA LEU A 120 -21.25 16.32 6.59
C LEU A 120 -19.98 16.69 7.39
N LYS A 121 -19.38 15.76 8.14
CA LYS A 121 -18.10 16.00 8.84
C LYS A 121 -16.90 16.19 7.89
N LYS A 122 -17.01 15.79 6.62
CA LYS A 122 -15.95 16.01 5.62
C LYS A 122 -15.78 17.48 5.22
N ILE A 123 -16.73 18.37 5.51
CA ILE A 123 -16.84 19.70 4.88
C ILE A 123 -16.37 20.87 5.77
N THR A 124 -15.97 20.59 7.01
CA THR A 124 -15.36 21.57 7.91
C THR A 124 -14.14 20.96 8.56
N LYS A 125 -13.01 20.90 7.84
CA LYS A 125 -11.69 20.95 8.46
C LYS A 125 -11.21 22.40 8.40
N GLN A 126 -11.55 23.20 9.40
CA GLN A 126 -10.64 24.24 9.85
C GLN A 126 -9.61 23.51 10.71
N LYS A 127 -8.36 23.43 10.25
CA LYS A 127 -7.27 22.84 11.02
C LYS A 127 -7.13 23.64 12.33
N SER A 128 -7.59 23.07 13.44
CA SER A 128 -7.13 23.43 14.78
C SER A 128 -5.93 22.55 15.12
N ASP A 129 -4.96 23.09 15.85
CA ASP A 129 -3.74 22.37 16.24
C ASP A 129 -4.02 21.20 17.21
N ASP A 130 -5.24 21.10 17.75
CA ASP A 130 -5.70 20.04 18.67
C ASP A 130 -6.63 19.00 18.00
N GLU A 131 -6.87 19.06 16.68
CA GLU A 131 -7.70 18.09 15.98
C GLU A 131 -6.98 16.74 15.82
N VAL A 132 -7.53 15.66 16.38
CA VAL A 132 -7.09 14.29 16.10
C VAL A 132 -7.28 14.00 14.61
N ILE A 133 -6.18 13.95 13.86
CA ILE A 133 -6.18 13.72 12.43
C ILE A 133 -6.57 12.26 12.16
N ILE A 134 -7.83 12.01 11.82
CA ILE A 134 -8.29 10.72 11.29
C ILE A 134 -8.30 10.82 9.76
N LEU A 135 -7.42 10.05 9.12
CA LEU A 135 -7.40 9.84 7.67
C LEU A 135 -8.37 8.70 7.32
N ASP A 136 -9.65 9.05 7.14
CA ASP A 136 -10.67 8.13 6.60
C ASP A 136 -11.01 8.53 5.16
N GLU A 137 -10.12 8.14 4.24
CA GLU A 137 -10.34 8.30 2.80
C GLU A 137 -10.78 7.01 2.09
N GLU A 138 -10.80 5.86 2.79
CA GLU A 138 -11.21 4.58 2.19
C GLU A 138 -12.24 3.86 3.06
N GLU A 139 -13.31 3.39 2.41
CA GLU A 139 -14.33 2.52 2.98
C GLU A 139 -13.71 1.13 3.22
N PHE A 140 -13.00 0.98 4.35
CA PHE A 140 -12.26 -0.23 4.68
C PHE A 140 -13.20 -1.40 5.02
N GLU A 141 -13.50 -2.30 4.10
CA GLU A 141 -14.33 -3.48 4.40
C GLU A 141 -13.53 -4.56 5.15
N VAL A 142 -14.14 -5.12 6.20
CA VAL A 142 -13.57 -6.26 6.93
C VAL A 142 -13.91 -7.52 6.15
N THR A 143 -12.90 -8.16 5.58
CA THR A 143 -13.06 -9.42 4.83
C THR A 143 -12.91 -10.62 5.76
N LYS A 144 -13.40 -11.78 5.31
CA LYS A 144 -13.29 -13.04 6.06
C LYS A 144 -11.83 -13.42 6.33
N ASP A 145 -10.94 -13.21 5.37
CA ASP A 145 -9.51 -13.52 5.51
C ASP A 145 -8.85 -12.70 6.63
N MET A 146 -9.30 -11.46 6.87
CA MET A 146 -8.83 -10.63 7.99
C MET A 146 -9.29 -11.18 9.33
N ILE A 147 -10.52 -11.69 9.40
CA ILE A 147 -11.07 -12.32 10.59
C ILE A 147 -10.36 -13.63 10.88
N ASP A 148 -10.11 -14.45 9.86
CA ASP A 148 -9.37 -15.71 9.99
C ASP A 148 -7.91 -15.46 10.42
N LEU A 149 -7.31 -14.35 9.99
CA LEU A 149 -5.93 -14.00 10.34
C LEU A 149 -5.79 -13.43 11.77
N PHE A 150 -6.66 -12.50 12.17
CA PHE A 150 -6.52 -11.80 13.46
C PHE A 150 -7.42 -12.36 14.58
N GLY A 151 -8.42 -13.15 14.22
CA GLY A 151 -9.48 -13.64 15.11
C GLY A 151 -10.70 -12.71 15.13
N GLU A 152 -11.80 -13.19 15.71
CA GLU A 152 -13.06 -12.44 15.89
C GLU A 152 -13.02 -11.50 17.10
N GLY A 153 -13.95 -10.53 17.15
CA GLY A 153 -14.18 -9.67 18.32
C GLY A 153 -13.48 -8.30 18.30
N TYR A 154 -12.88 -7.90 17.18
CA TYR A 154 -12.27 -6.58 17.00
C TYR A 154 -13.20 -5.61 16.24
N THR A 155 -12.99 -4.32 16.45
CA THR A 155 -13.67 -3.25 15.73
C THR A 155 -13.11 -3.07 14.31
N ARG A 156 -13.91 -2.47 13.41
CA ARG A 156 -13.49 -2.14 12.03
C ARG A 156 -12.19 -1.32 11.99
N LEU A 157 -12.05 -0.38 12.93
CA LEU A 157 -10.85 0.45 13.06
C LEU A 157 -9.63 -0.36 13.49
N GLU A 158 -9.79 -1.30 14.41
CA GLU A 158 -8.72 -2.22 14.82
C GLU A 158 -8.28 -3.09 13.66
N TYR A 159 -9.20 -3.71 12.90
CA TYR A 159 -8.83 -4.47 11.70
C TYR A 159 -8.07 -3.61 10.67
N LYS A 160 -8.52 -2.36 10.44
CA LYS A 160 -7.84 -1.43 9.53
C LYS A 160 -6.39 -1.20 9.94
N LYS A 161 -6.17 -0.89 11.22
CA LYS A 161 -4.82 -0.66 11.78
C LYS A 161 -3.98 -1.93 11.78
N MET A 162 -4.57 -3.07 12.11
CA MET A 162 -3.88 -4.37 12.13
C MET A 162 -3.43 -4.79 10.73
N VAL A 163 -4.30 -4.70 9.72
CA VAL A 163 -3.95 -5.03 8.33
C VAL A 163 -2.85 -4.13 7.81
N LYS A 164 -2.96 -2.81 8.03
CA LYS A 164 -1.94 -1.85 7.61
C LYS A 164 -0.57 -2.20 8.21
N LYS A 165 -0.51 -2.38 9.54
CA LYS A 165 0.74 -2.68 10.25
C LYS A 165 1.29 -4.06 9.90
N TYR A 166 0.43 -5.07 9.73
CA TYR A 166 0.83 -6.39 9.28
C TYR A 166 1.46 -6.35 7.89
N LYS A 167 0.87 -5.59 6.94
CA LYS A 167 1.40 -5.40 5.60
C LYS A 167 2.78 -4.74 5.64
N GLU A 168 2.91 -3.61 6.34
CA GLU A 168 4.18 -2.88 6.51
C GLU A 168 5.28 -3.78 7.12
N MET A 169 4.95 -4.61 8.12
CA MET A 169 5.91 -5.52 8.71
C MET A 169 6.24 -6.73 7.81
N SER A 170 5.26 -7.24 7.07
CA SER A 170 5.48 -8.36 6.14
C SER A 170 6.36 -7.99 4.95
N GLU A 171 6.47 -6.71 4.60
CA GLU A 171 7.36 -6.23 3.53
C GLU A 171 8.85 -6.38 3.90
N THR A 172 9.17 -6.34 5.20
CA THR A 172 10.56 -6.37 5.70
C THR A 172 10.91 -7.65 6.43
N TYR A 173 9.91 -8.40 6.89
CA TYR A 173 10.09 -9.60 7.69
C TYR A 173 9.83 -10.86 6.88
N VAL A 174 10.84 -11.73 6.78
CA VAL A 174 10.73 -13.02 6.10
C VAL A 174 10.02 -14.02 7.00
N ILE A 175 8.74 -14.29 6.72
CA ILE A 175 7.95 -15.29 7.45
C ILE A 175 8.34 -16.69 6.95
N GLN A 176 9.14 -17.42 7.74
CA GLN A 176 9.62 -18.76 7.36
C GLN A 176 8.73 -19.91 7.83
N THR A 177 8.07 -19.72 8.96
CA THR A 177 7.27 -20.76 9.62
C THR A 177 5.94 -20.19 10.08
N ASN A 178 4.95 -21.06 10.29
CA ASN A 178 3.68 -20.66 10.88
C ASN A 178 3.84 -20.03 12.27
N ILE A 179 4.87 -20.44 13.03
CA ILE A 179 5.19 -19.86 14.34
C ILE A 179 5.58 -18.39 14.20
N HIS A 180 6.42 -18.06 13.21
CA HIS A 180 6.77 -16.67 12.90
C HIS A 180 5.54 -15.86 12.47
N LYS A 181 4.63 -16.45 11.70
CA LYS A 181 3.36 -15.83 11.30
C LYS A 181 2.48 -15.54 12.53
N GLU A 182 2.30 -16.51 13.42
CA GLU A 182 1.49 -16.35 14.64
C GLU A 182 2.09 -15.34 15.60
N ALA A 183 3.41 -15.32 15.76
CA ALA A 183 4.10 -14.35 16.59
C ALA A 183 3.94 -12.92 16.01
N LEU A 184 4.06 -12.76 14.68
CA LEU A 184 3.84 -11.49 14.00
C LEU A 184 2.40 -11.00 14.15
N VAL A 185 1.41 -11.87 13.91
CA VAL A 185 -0.01 -11.55 14.10
C VAL A 185 -0.30 -11.14 15.55
N THR A 186 0.30 -11.82 16.51
CA THR A 186 0.14 -11.52 17.95
C THR A 186 0.80 -10.20 18.33
N TYR A 187 2.00 -9.93 17.81
CA TYR A 187 2.68 -8.64 17.94
C TYR A 187 1.84 -7.49 17.41
N VAL A 188 1.31 -7.64 16.19
CA VAL A 188 0.46 -6.62 15.54
C VAL A 188 -0.80 -6.34 16.37
N ARG A 189 -1.46 -7.38 16.89
CA ARG A 189 -2.63 -7.24 17.77
C ARG A 189 -2.31 -6.41 19.01
N PHE A 190 -1.21 -6.69 19.70
CA PHE A 190 -0.83 -5.94 20.90
C PHE A 190 -0.36 -4.52 20.59
N LYS A 191 0.37 -4.31 19.49
CA LYS A 191 0.84 -2.99 19.08
C LYS A 191 -0.32 -2.06 18.72
N VAL A 192 -1.34 -2.55 18.02
CA VAL A 192 -2.54 -1.77 17.71
C VAL A 192 -3.32 -1.39 18.98
N LYS A 193 -3.42 -2.31 19.94
CA LYS A 193 -4.07 -2.02 21.24
C LYS A 193 -3.30 -0.98 22.05
N GLU A 194 -1.98 -1.06 22.06
CA GLU A 194 -1.11 -0.07 22.69
C GLU A 194 -1.32 1.32 22.07
N GLU A 195 -1.28 1.45 20.75
CA GLU A 195 -1.52 2.73 20.07
C GLU A 195 -2.91 3.31 20.36
N LEU A 196 -3.94 2.46 20.42
CA LEU A 196 -5.30 2.87 20.78
C LEU A 196 -5.44 3.23 22.26
N ALA A 197 -4.67 2.62 23.16
CA ALA A 197 -4.62 2.99 24.56
C ALA A 197 -3.88 4.32 24.75
N THR A 198 -2.74 4.51 24.09
CA THR A 198 -1.98 5.77 24.07
C THR A 198 -2.83 6.91 23.50
N ALA A 199 -3.58 6.66 22.43
CA ALA A 199 -4.48 7.67 21.85
C ALA A 199 -5.69 8.02 22.75
N ARG A 200 -5.96 7.22 23.79
CA ARG A 200 -7.01 7.47 24.80
C ARG A 200 -6.44 8.02 26.11
N ASP A 201 -5.15 8.38 26.13
CA ASP A 201 -4.39 8.79 27.32
C ASP A 201 -4.39 7.76 28.46
N ASP A 202 -4.62 6.48 28.15
CA ASP A 202 -4.56 5.38 29.13
C ASP A 202 -3.15 4.79 29.17
N VAL A 203 -2.26 5.47 29.88
CA VAL A 203 -0.84 5.12 30.01
C VAL A 203 -0.64 3.76 30.68
N ALA A 204 -1.51 3.39 31.61
CA ALA A 204 -1.40 2.12 32.34
C ALA A 204 -1.71 0.93 31.42
N GLU A 205 -2.76 1.05 30.61
CA GLU A 205 -3.13 0.02 29.65
C GLU A 205 -2.15 -0.03 28.47
N ALA A 206 -1.67 1.12 28.00
CA ALA A 206 -0.62 1.20 26.97
C ALA A 206 0.66 0.47 27.39
N GLN A 207 1.12 0.64 28.63
CA GLN A 207 2.32 -0.03 29.14
C GLN A 207 2.16 -1.56 29.20
N LYS A 208 0.96 -2.07 29.54
CA LYS A 208 0.68 -3.50 29.54
C LYS A 208 0.78 -4.08 28.12
N TRP A 209 0.12 -3.44 27.16
CA TRP A 209 0.14 -3.87 25.77
C TRP A 209 1.52 -3.72 25.14
N TYR A 210 2.28 -2.68 25.50
CA TYR A 210 3.68 -2.52 25.11
C TYR A 210 4.52 -3.71 25.58
N THR A 211 4.41 -4.08 26.85
CA THR A 211 5.17 -5.21 27.43
C THR A 211 4.77 -6.53 26.78
N ALA A 212 3.47 -6.75 26.56
CA ALA A 212 2.97 -7.93 25.85
C ALA A 212 3.46 -8.00 24.39
N ALA A 213 3.50 -6.86 23.69
CA ALA A 213 4.06 -6.77 22.34
C ALA A 213 5.57 -7.06 22.35
N GLN A 214 6.32 -6.52 23.31
CA GLN A 214 7.76 -6.76 23.45
C GLN A 214 8.05 -8.26 23.66
N ASN A 215 7.29 -8.92 24.52
CA ASN A 215 7.41 -10.36 24.77
C ASN A 215 7.09 -11.19 23.52
N ALA A 216 6.03 -10.83 22.78
CA ALA A 216 5.68 -11.48 21.52
C ALA A 216 6.77 -11.26 20.44
N ALA A 217 7.39 -10.08 20.42
CA ALA A 217 8.50 -9.77 19.53
C ALA A 217 9.74 -10.59 19.86
N GLU A 218 10.08 -10.75 21.13
CA GLU A 218 11.21 -11.59 21.55
C GLU A 218 10.99 -13.07 21.22
N GLN A 219 9.77 -13.58 21.45
CA GLN A 219 9.40 -14.96 21.10
C GLN A 219 9.40 -15.21 19.59
N GLY A 220 8.98 -14.22 18.79
CA GLY A 220 8.98 -14.28 17.33
C GLY A 220 10.27 -13.83 16.65
N LYS A 221 11.31 -13.50 17.42
CA LYS A 221 12.55 -12.86 16.93
C LYS A 221 12.30 -11.63 16.03
N LEU A 222 11.27 -10.83 16.35
CA LEU A 222 10.85 -9.65 15.61
C LEU A 222 11.68 -8.39 15.96
N THR A 223 12.58 -8.46 16.94
CA THR A 223 13.39 -7.33 17.43
C THR A 223 14.80 -7.34 16.82
N ALA A 224 15.32 -6.16 16.44
CA ALA A 224 16.66 -6.01 15.85
C ALA A 224 17.83 -6.56 16.72
N LYS A 225 17.61 -6.75 18.03
CA LYS A 225 18.58 -7.37 18.97
C LYS A 225 18.61 -8.91 18.93
N SER A 226 17.53 -9.55 18.46
CA SER A 226 17.36 -11.00 18.40
C SER A 226 17.40 -11.55 16.97
N ILE A 227 17.61 -10.68 15.98
CA ILE A 227 18.20 -11.07 14.70
C ILE A 227 19.62 -11.56 15.02
N SER A 228 19.73 -12.85 15.38
CA SER A 228 21.02 -13.50 15.60
C SER A 228 21.74 -13.60 14.25
N LYS A 229 23.07 -13.77 14.26
CA LYS A 229 23.83 -14.04 13.03
C LYS A 229 23.24 -15.21 12.24
N GLU A 230 22.60 -16.16 12.93
CA GLU A 230 21.87 -17.29 12.33
C GLU A 230 20.51 -16.91 11.72
N ASP A 231 19.82 -15.85 12.16
CA ASP A 231 18.59 -15.31 11.54
C ASP A 231 18.90 -14.30 10.41
N LEU A 232 20.07 -13.64 10.46
CA LEU A 232 20.68 -12.98 9.29
C LEU A 232 21.10 -14.00 8.21
N GLN A 233 21.38 -15.24 8.61
CA GLN A 233 21.63 -16.36 7.70
C GLN A 233 20.35 -17.14 7.35
N GLY A 234 19.33 -17.10 8.22
CA GLY A 234 18.05 -17.75 8.01
C GLY A 234 17.18 -16.92 7.08
N GLY A 235 17.04 -15.63 7.33
CA GLY A 235 16.35 -14.66 6.47
C GLY A 235 17.28 -14.06 5.44
N LEU A 236 18.00 -14.91 4.70
CA LEU A 236 18.63 -14.47 3.47
C LEU A 236 17.50 -14.12 2.48
N VAL A 237 17.09 -12.85 2.45
CA VAL A 237 17.23 -12.13 1.18
C VAL A 237 18.73 -12.15 0.93
N ASN A 238 19.20 -13.27 0.36
CA ASN A 238 20.59 -13.36 -0.06
C ASN A 238 20.82 -12.14 -0.95
N PHE A 239 22.02 -11.58 -0.99
CA PHE A 239 22.30 -10.54 -1.98
C PHE A 239 21.80 -10.98 -3.38
N SER A 240 21.80 -12.30 -3.64
CA SER A 240 21.17 -12.97 -4.79
C SER A 240 19.66 -12.76 -4.99
N ASP A 241 18.81 -12.68 -3.97
CA ASP A 241 17.36 -12.49 -4.13
C ASP A 241 16.98 -11.00 -4.25
N ILE A 242 17.74 -10.11 -3.60
CA ILE A 242 17.67 -8.66 -3.87
C ILE A 242 18.14 -8.39 -5.31
N PHE A 243 19.20 -9.06 -5.78
CA PHE A 243 19.64 -9.01 -7.17
C PHE A 243 18.56 -9.50 -8.13
N LYS A 244 17.94 -10.67 -7.89
CA LYS A 244 16.83 -11.17 -8.74
C LYS A 244 15.63 -10.22 -8.79
N MET A 245 15.27 -9.57 -7.68
CA MET A 245 14.17 -8.59 -7.67
C MET A 245 14.52 -7.31 -8.43
N VAL A 246 15.76 -6.82 -8.28
CA VAL A 246 16.29 -5.64 -8.98
C VAL A 246 16.54 -5.92 -10.47
N GLU A 247 16.88 -7.16 -10.85
CA GLU A 247 17.06 -7.60 -12.25
C GLU A 247 15.74 -7.98 -12.94
N GLY A 248 14.72 -8.37 -12.16
CA GLY A 248 13.39 -8.73 -12.64
C GLY A 248 12.45 -7.52 -12.84
N THR A 249 12.71 -6.39 -12.18
CA THR A 249 12.03 -5.12 -12.47
C THR A 249 12.64 -4.48 -13.72
N LYS A 250 11.77 -3.97 -14.62
CA LYS A 250 12.07 -3.60 -16.02
C LYS A 250 13.13 -2.50 -16.26
N GLU A 251 13.90 -2.10 -15.26
CA GLU A 251 14.98 -1.11 -15.39
C GLU A 251 16.30 -1.74 -14.94
N ARG A 252 16.89 -2.51 -15.87
CA ARG A 252 18.15 -3.24 -15.69
C ARG A 252 19.30 -2.24 -15.45
N ILE A 253 19.74 -2.04 -14.20
CA ILE A 253 21.03 -1.39 -13.91
C ILE A 253 22.13 -2.40 -14.23
N LYS A 254 22.80 -2.17 -15.35
CA LYS A 254 23.80 -3.05 -15.98
C LYS A 254 25.17 -2.94 -15.29
N ILE A 255 25.27 -3.27 -14.01
CA ILE A 255 26.55 -3.23 -13.30
C ILE A 255 26.58 -4.37 -12.28
N PHE A 256 26.75 -5.61 -12.72
CA PHE A 256 27.60 -6.67 -12.14
C PHE A 256 27.51 -7.91 -13.05
N PRO A 257 28.61 -8.66 -13.28
CA PRO A 257 28.61 -9.81 -14.17
C PRO A 257 28.02 -11.06 -13.48
N GLU A 258 26.94 -11.60 -14.04
CA GLU A 258 26.43 -12.93 -13.69
C GLU A 258 27.26 -14.02 -14.39
N PHE A 259 27.54 -15.13 -13.69
CA PHE A 259 27.98 -16.35 -14.35
C PHE A 259 26.78 -16.99 -15.07
N LYS A 260 26.89 -17.11 -16.39
CA LYS A 260 25.74 -17.26 -17.30
C LYS A 260 25.60 -18.66 -17.93
N TYR A 261 26.38 -19.67 -17.54
CA TYR A 261 26.55 -20.85 -18.39
C TYR A 261 26.23 -22.19 -17.72
N GLN A 262 25.31 -22.92 -18.36
CA GLN A 262 25.14 -24.38 -18.34
C GLN A 262 26.37 -25.07 -18.95
N PRO A 263 26.57 -26.40 -18.81
CA PRO A 263 27.77 -27.18 -19.25
C PRO A 263 28.13 -27.01 -20.73
N LYS A 264 28.72 -25.86 -20.95
CA LYS A 264 29.38 -25.16 -22.04
C LYS A 264 29.78 -23.84 -21.36
N ASP A 265 30.52 -23.91 -20.26
CA ASP A 265 30.90 -22.66 -19.63
C ASP A 265 31.77 -21.88 -20.62
N ALA A 266 31.63 -20.55 -20.68
CA ALA A 266 32.55 -19.75 -21.49
C ALA A 266 34.00 -20.13 -21.13
N ALA A 267 34.24 -20.52 -19.88
CA ALA A 267 35.47 -21.13 -19.42
C ALA A 267 35.89 -22.37 -20.22
N ASP A 268 35.02 -23.35 -20.49
CA ASP A 268 35.38 -24.57 -21.23
C ASP A 268 35.75 -24.27 -22.68
N PHE A 269 35.01 -23.36 -23.33
CA PHE A 269 35.34 -22.91 -24.67
C PHE A 269 36.62 -22.07 -24.70
N ILE A 270 36.83 -21.20 -23.71
CA ILE A 270 38.06 -20.43 -23.54
C ILE A 270 39.25 -21.36 -23.31
N ILE A 271 39.09 -22.41 -22.49
CA ILE A 271 40.11 -23.43 -22.25
C ILE A 271 40.41 -24.18 -23.55
N TRP A 272 39.41 -24.56 -24.34
CA TRP A 272 39.61 -25.18 -25.65
C TRP A 272 40.38 -24.28 -26.63
N CYS A 273 39.98 -23.01 -26.73
CA CYS A 273 40.66 -22.01 -27.55
C CYS A 273 42.10 -21.79 -27.08
N TYR A 274 42.34 -21.73 -25.77
CA TYR A 274 43.68 -21.58 -25.20
C TYR A 274 44.57 -22.80 -25.48
N ILE A 275 44.03 -24.00 -25.31
CA ILE A 275 44.75 -25.24 -25.63
C ILE A 275 45.14 -25.27 -27.11
N ASN A 276 44.21 -24.96 -28.01
CA ASN A 276 44.52 -24.93 -29.45
C ASN A 276 45.48 -23.80 -29.83
N TYR A 277 45.40 -22.64 -29.17
CA TYR A 277 46.37 -21.57 -29.34
C TYR A 277 47.79 -22.01 -28.95
N GLU A 278 47.98 -22.60 -27.77
CA GLU A 278 49.28 -23.12 -27.33
C GLU A 278 49.79 -24.24 -28.24
N ARG A 279 48.90 -25.11 -28.73
CA ARG A 279 49.25 -26.16 -29.68
C ARG A 279 49.72 -25.59 -31.01
N ASN A 280 49.06 -24.56 -31.51
CA ASN A 280 49.47 -23.85 -32.72
C ASN A 280 50.83 -23.17 -32.54
N LEU A 281 51.09 -22.54 -31.38
CA LEU A 281 52.42 -21.99 -31.06
C LEU A 281 53.52 -23.06 -31.07
N ASN A 282 53.18 -24.29 -30.70
CA ASN A 282 54.09 -25.44 -30.67
C ASN A 282 54.04 -26.30 -31.94
N ASN A 283 53.41 -25.84 -33.04
CA ASN A 283 53.23 -26.58 -34.30
C ASN A 283 52.57 -27.96 -34.13
N MET A 284 51.70 -28.11 -33.13
CA MET A 284 50.88 -29.29 -32.90
C MET A 284 49.50 -29.11 -33.54
N PRO A 285 48.87 -30.20 -34.05
CA PRO A 285 47.53 -30.13 -34.61
C PRO A 285 46.51 -29.77 -33.54
N GLU A 286 45.47 -29.01 -33.91
CA GLU A 286 44.35 -28.68 -33.03
C GLU A 286 43.63 -29.93 -32.54
N VAL A 287 43.10 -29.86 -31.32
CA VAL A 287 42.33 -30.92 -30.68
C VAL A 287 40.84 -30.61 -30.71
N SER A 288 40.05 -31.66 -30.74
CA SER A 288 38.59 -31.52 -30.67
C SER A 288 38.18 -31.22 -29.23
N TYR A 289 37.02 -30.59 -29.07
CA TYR A 289 36.44 -30.37 -27.74
C TYR A 289 36.21 -31.69 -26.99
N LYS A 290 36.04 -32.81 -27.72
CA LYS A 290 35.88 -34.14 -27.15
C LYS A 290 37.11 -34.64 -26.39
N ASP A 291 38.29 -34.30 -26.88
CA ASP A 291 39.54 -34.74 -26.29
C ASP A 291 39.78 -34.06 -24.93
N ILE A 292 39.19 -32.87 -24.71
CA ILE A 292 39.30 -32.13 -23.44
C ILE A 292 38.51 -32.79 -22.34
N TYR A 293 37.23 -33.12 -22.56
CA TYR A 293 36.46 -33.78 -21.51
C TYR A 293 36.94 -35.22 -21.28
N HIS A 294 37.41 -35.92 -22.32
CA HIS A 294 38.00 -37.25 -22.14
C HIS A 294 39.22 -37.20 -21.20
N PHE A 295 40.10 -36.21 -21.37
CA PHE A 295 41.23 -36.01 -20.48
C PHE A 295 40.78 -35.73 -19.03
N TYR A 296 39.74 -34.92 -18.85
CA TYR A 296 39.16 -34.68 -17.53
C TYR A 296 38.66 -35.98 -16.88
N ASP A 297 37.98 -36.83 -17.65
CA ASP A 297 37.44 -38.10 -17.17
C ASP A 297 38.53 -39.07 -16.72
N GLU A 298 39.62 -39.15 -17.50
CA GLU A 298 40.79 -39.96 -17.15
C GLU A 298 41.44 -39.46 -15.87
N LYS A 299 41.59 -38.13 -15.70
CA LYS A 299 42.16 -37.55 -14.49
C LYS A 299 41.28 -37.71 -13.26
N LYS A 300 39.96 -37.58 -13.43
CA LYS A 300 38.97 -37.89 -12.38
C LYS A 300 39.09 -39.34 -11.96
N LYS A 301 39.14 -40.27 -12.92
CA LYS A 301 39.31 -41.70 -12.67
C LYS A 301 40.63 -42.00 -11.95
N GLU A 302 41.75 -41.49 -12.42
CA GLU A 302 43.06 -41.63 -11.76
C GLU A 302 43.02 -41.13 -10.31
N TYR A 303 42.39 -39.98 -10.07
CA TYR A 303 42.25 -39.40 -8.73
C TYR A 303 41.41 -40.31 -7.82
N VAL A 304 40.26 -40.78 -8.30
CA VAL A 304 39.36 -41.67 -7.54
C VAL A 304 40.03 -43.03 -7.27
N GLU A 305 40.81 -43.56 -8.22
CA GLU A 305 41.55 -44.82 -8.03
C GLU A 305 42.68 -44.69 -7.00
N MET A 306 43.39 -43.56 -6.96
CA MET A 306 44.50 -43.34 -6.02
C MET A 306 44.05 -42.93 -4.62
N TYR A 307 43.01 -42.11 -4.51
CA TYR A 307 42.65 -41.44 -3.26
C TYR A 307 41.22 -41.71 -2.80
N GLY A 308 40.41 -42.37 -3.63
CA GLY A 308 38.96 -42.44 -3.45
C GLY A 308 38.29 -41.08 -3.68
N ASP A 309 37.08 -40.93 -3.12
CA ASP A 309 36.42 -39.63 -3.00
C ASP A 309 36.06 -39.33 -1.53
N PRO A 310 37.07 -39.08 -0.66
CA PRO A 310 36.86 -38.93 0.78
C PRO A 310 36.03 -37.69 1.14
N TYR A 311 35.91 -36.73 0.22
CA TYR A 311 35.20 -35.47 0.42
C TYR A 311 33.90 -35.38 -0.39
N GLY A 312 33.55 -36.41 -1.16
CA GLY A 312 32.34 -36.43 -1.98
C GLY A 312 32.34 -35.38 -3.08
N ILE A 313 33.51 -35.00 -3.60
CA ILE A 313 33.70 -33.95 -4.60
C ILE A 313 32.94 -34.30 -5.89
N PHE A 314 32.83 -35.59 -6.20
CA PHE A 314 32.25 -36.09 -7.44
C PHE A 314 30.87 -36.75 -7.28
N ASN A 315 30.31 -36.75 -6.07
CA ASN A 315 29.04 -37.43 -5.77
C ASN A 315 27.84 -36.85 -6.53
N ASP A 316 27.83 -35.54 -6.78
CA ASP A 316 26.76 -34.82 -7.47
C ASP A 316 27.27 -34.17 -8.78
N ASP A 317 28.35 -34.69 -9.38
CA ASP A 317 28.95 -34.14 -10.59
C ASP A 317 28.04 -34.40 -11.82
N PRO A 318 27.39 -33.36 -12.39
CA PRO A 318 26.45 -33.53 -13.48
C PRO A 318 27.15 -33.65 -14.84
N THR A 319 28.49 -33.62 -14.88
CA THR A 319 29.28 -33.55 -16.12
C THR A 319 29.12 -34.80 -16.97
N GLU A 320 29.04 -35.98 -16.35
CA GLU A 320 28.85 -37.27 -17.03
C GLU A 320 27.44 -37.38 -17.64
N GLU A 321 26.41 -37.04 -16.88
CA GLU A 321 25.00 -37.13 -17.30
C GLU A 321 24.68 -36.18 -18.47
N ASN A 322 25.37 -35.04 -18.54
CA ASN A 322 25.13 -34.02 -19.56
C ASN A 322 25.89 -34.24 -20.88
N ARG A 323 26.85 -35.18 -20.96
CA ARG A 323 27.65 -35.41 -22.19
C ARG A 323 26.82 -35.69 -23.45
N PRO A 324 25.74 -36.50 -23.41
CA PRO A 324 24.92 -36.75 -24.60
C PRO A 324 24.24 -35.48 -25.15
N ALA A 325 23.97 -34.49 -24.29
CA ALA A 325 23.45 -33.19 -24.71
C ALA A 325 24.55 -32.31 -25.33
N ILE A 326 25.76 -32.36 -24.77
CA ILE A 326 26.93 -31.62 -25.24
C ILE A 326 27.35 -32.08 -26.65
N GLU A 327 27.43 -33.39 -26.89
CA GLU A 327 27.81 -33.96 -28.20
C GLU A 327 26.87 -33.52 -29.33
N LYS A 328 25.55 -33.41 -29.06
CA LYS A 328 24.55 -32.97 -30.06
C LYS A 328 24.68 -31.51 -30.49
N PHE A 329 25.30 -30.68 -29.67
CA PHE A 329 25.44 -29.25 -29.95
C PHE A 329 26.73 -28.90 -30.71
N ILE A 330 27.67 -29.84 -30.82
CA ILE A 330 28.95 -29.67 -31.52
C ILE A 330 28.80 -29.95 -33.02
N THR A 331 27.68 -30.53 -33.47
CA THR A 331 27.36 -30.57 -34.90
C THR A 331 27.05 -29.17 -35.39
N VAL A 332 28.06 -28.50 -35.94
CA VAL A 332 27.90 -27.25 -36.69
C VAL A 332 26.87 -27.50 -37.80
N PRO A 333 25.73 -26.77 -37.83
CA PRO A 333 24.74 -26.89 -38.89
C PRO A 333 25.42 -26.69 -40.25
N PRO A 334 25.00 -27.40 -41.31
CA PRO A 334 25.68 -27.36 -42.61
C PRO A 334 25.87 -25.94 -43.15
N GLU A 335 24.94 -25.04 -42.84
CA GLU A 335 24.96 -23.62 -43.22
C GLU A 335 26.06 -22.76 -42.58
N PHE A 336 26.81 -23.29 -41.61
CA PHE A 336 27.99 -22.65 -41.03
C PHE A 336 29.30 -23.38 -41.36
N ARG A 337 29.26 -24.33 -42.30
CA ARG A 337 30.46 -25.07 -42.76
C ARG A 337 31.21 -24.39 -43.91
N ASP A 338 30.63 -23.37 -44.55
CA ASP A 338 31.25 -22.72 -45.70
C ASP A 338 31.71 -21.30 -45.37
N GLY A 339 33.02 -21.18 -45.26
CA GLY A 339 33.82 -19.96 -45.19
C GLY A 339 35.23 -20.32 -45.64
N ASP A 340 35.38 -20.39 -46.97
CA ASP A 340 36.52 -20.78 -47.83
C ASP A 340 36.69 -22.27 -48.22
#